data_AF-A0A3D2FYK8-F1
#
_entry.id   AF-A0A3D2FYK8-F1
#
_cell.length_a   1.000
_cell.length_b   1.000
_cell.length_c   1.000
_cell.angle_alpha   90.00
_cell.angle_beta   90.00
_cell.angle_gamma   90.00
#
_symmetry.space_group_name_H-M   'P 1'
#
loop_
_entity.id
_entity.type
_entity.pdbx_description
1 polymer ?
#
loop_
_entity_poly.entity_id
_entity_poly.type
_entity_poly.pdbx_seq_one_letter_code
_entity_poly.pdbx_strand_id
1 'polypeptide(L)'
;GEMGIGNTTTSSAVLAVLLDAPVETVTGRGGGVTDEAFARKKAVIQKAIAINAPDRNDTIDVLAKVGGFDLAAMCGAFLGAAATRRPVVIDGLISAVAALCACRICPDVRAYLVPSHASYEIGY
;
A
#
# COMPACT_ATOMS: atom_id res chain seq x y z
N GLY A 1 -11.64 -3.85 2.17
CA GLY A 1 -10.78 -4.98 2.57
C GLY A 1 -10.31 -5.72 1.34
N GLU A 2 -9.33 -6.58 1.51
CA GLU A 2 -8.75 -7.40 0.45
C GLU A 2 -8.53 -8.84 0.94
N MET A 3 -8.11 -9.71 0.03
CA MET A 3 -7.52 -10.99 0.36
C MET A 3 -6.48 -11.35 -0.70
N GLY A 4 -5.21 -11.50 -0.30
CA GLY A 4 -4.14 -11.90 -1.21
C GLY A 4 -2.92 -12.46 -0.47
N ILE A 5 -2.45 -13.65 -0.86
CA ILE A 5 -1.22 -14.19 -0.28
C ILE A 5 -0.04 -13.36 -0.78
N GLY A 6 0.71 -12.78 0.17
CA GLY A 6 1.93 -12.02 -0.12
C GLY A 6 1.74 -10.53 -0.39
N ASN A 7 0.51 -10.01 -0.36
CA ASN A 7 0.21 -8.62 -0.68
C ASN A 7 0.67 -7.58 0.36
N THR A 8 1.02 -8.00 1.58
CA THR A 8 1.77 -7.13 2.49
C THR A 8 3.14 -6.74 1.90
N THR A 9 3.71 -7.57 1.01
CA THR A 9 4.97 -7.29 0.29
C THR A 9 4.80 -6.17 -0.72
N THR A 10 3.78 -6.25 -1.58
CA THR A 10 3.47 -5.20 -2.58
C THR A 10 3.06 -3.90 -1.89
N SER A 11 2.31 -3.99 -0.79
CA SER A 11 1.95 -2.82 0.02
C SER A 11 3.17 -2.13 0.62
N SER A 12 4.13 -2.90 1.16
CA SER A 12 5.38 -2.34 1.68
C SER A 12 6.21 -1.69 0.57
N ALA A 13 6.23 -2.27 -0.64
CA ALA A 13 6.93 -1.72 -1.79
C ALA A 13 6.32 -0.38 -2.25
N VAL A 14 4.99 -0.32 -2.41
CA VAL A 14 4.27 0.92 -2.77
C VAL A 14 4.50 1.99 -1.70
N LEU A 15 4.38 1.63 -0.43
CA LEU A 15 4.58 2.58 0.67
C LEU A 15 6.01 3.12 0.72
N ALA A 16 7.02 2.25 0.57
CA ALA A 16 8.42 2.64 0.53
C ALA A 16 8.69 3.68 -0.58
N VAL A 17 8.16 3.44 -1.78
CA VAL A 17 8.35 4.35 -2.93
C VAL A 17 7.61 5.67 -2.72
N LEU A 18 6.33 5.64 -2.34
CA LEU A 18 5.52 6.85 -2.20
C LEU A 18 5.98 7.75 -1.05
N LEU A 19 6.56 7.18 0.01
CA LEU A 19 7.07 7.94 1.15
C LEU A 19 8.57 8.18 1.10
N ASP A 20 9.30 7.56 0.18
CA ASP A 20 10.77 7.55 0.15
C ASP A 20 11.35 7.11 1.49
N ALA A 21 10.76 6.03 1.99
CA ALA A 21 11.08 5.42 3.25
C ALA A 21 11.95 4.18 3.02
N PRO A 22 12.92 3.90 3.90
CA PRO A 22 13.66 2.64 3.86
C PRO A 22 12.71 1.45 3.99
N VAL A 23 12.91 0.42 3.16
CA VAL A 23 12.08 -0.81 3.13
C VAL A 23 11.95 -1.44 4.52
N GLU A 24 13.02 -1.37 5.32
CA GLU A 24 13.11 -1.88 6.68
C GLU A 24 12.10 -1.24 7.64
N THR A 25 11.70 0.01 7.38
CA THR A 25 10.83 0.80 8.27
C THR A 25 9.34 0.63 7.95
N VAL A 26 9.03 0.08 6.78
CA VAL A 26 7.65 -0.08 6.27
C VAL A 26 7.28 -1.54 5.98
N THR A 27 8.16 -2.48 6.30
CA THR A 27 7.93 -3.91 6.05
C THR A 27 7.73 -4.65 7.37
N GLY A 28 6.49 -5.08 7.62
CA GLY A 28 6.16 -5.98 8.71
C GLY A 28 6.38 -7.46 8.39
N ARG A 29 6.33 -8.29 9.44
CA ARG A 29 6.41 -9.75 9.32
C ARG A 29 5.13 -10.36 8.73
N GLY A 30 4.00 -9.67 8.66
CA GLY A 30 2.77 -10.34 8.23
C GLY A 30 2.41 -11.52 9.16
N GLY A 31 1.83 -12.58 8.59
CA GLY A 31 1.38 -13.79 9.28
C GLY A 31 2.45 -14.71 9.87
N GLY A 32 3.53 -14.19 10.47
CA GLY A 32 4.45 -14.97 11.30
C GLY A 32 5.65 -15.62 10.58
N VAL A 33 6.33 -14.88 9.69
CA VAL A 33 7.57 -15.40 9.06
C VAL A 33 8.77 -15.48 10.01
N THR A 34 9.60 -16.50 9.76
CA THR A 34 10.95 -16.64 10.34
C THR A 34 11.85 -15.45 9.98
N ASP A 35 12.94 -15.27 10.72
CA ASP A 35 13.90 -14.18 10.46
C ASP A 35 14.49 -14.25 9.04
N GLU A 36 14.79 -15.46 8.57
CA GLU A 36 15.29 -15.69 7.21
C GLU A 36 14.24 -15.30 6.15
N ALA A 37 12.99 -15.71 6.34
CA ALA A 37 11.91 -15.36 5.42
C ALA A 37 11.60 -13.85 5.44
N PHE A 38 11.75 -13.20 6.60
CA PHE A 38 11.61 -11.75 6.70
C PHE A 38 12.76 -11.00 6.00
N ALA A 39 14.00 -11.46 6.15
CA ALA A 39 15.14 -10.91 5.40
C ALA A 39 14.94 -11.06 3.89
N ARG A 40 14.46 -12.23 3.46
CA ARG A 40 14.12 -12.51 2.06
C ARG A 40 13.01 -11.60 1.53
N LYS A 41 11.96 -11.36 2.32
CA LYS A 41 10.87 -10.44 1.97
C LYS A 41 11.41 -9.04 1.67
N LYS A 42 12.25 -8.49 2.55
CA LYS A 42 12.88 -7.17 2.34
C LYS A 42 13.74 -7.14 1.07
N ALA A 43 14.57 -8.17 0.86
CA ALA A 43 15.40 -8.27 -0.33
C ALA A 43 14.58 -8.33 -1.64
N VAL A 44 13.45 -9.05 -1.63
CA VAL A 44 12.53 -9.10 -2.78
C VAL A 44 11.90 -7.73 -3.06
N ILE A 45 11.49 -6.99 -2.02
CA ILE A 45 10.94 -5.63 -2.17
C ILE A 45 11.99 -4.69 -2.78
N GLN A 46 13.21 -4.67 -2.23
CA GLN A 46 14.31 -3.85 -2.73
C GLN A 46 14.62 -4.19 -4.21
N LYS A 47 14.68 -5.48 -4.53
CA LYS A 47 14.90 -5.95 -5.91
C LYS A 47 13.78 -5.51 -6.85
N ALA A 48 12.52 -5.61 -6.42
CA ALA A 48 11.37 -5.22 -7.23
C ALA A 48 11.38 -3.71 -7.54
N ILE A 49 11.69 -2.87 -6.54
CA ILE A 49 11.81 -1.42 -6.72
C ILE A 49 12.98 -1.10 -7.68
N ALA A 50 14.14 -1.72 -7.48
CA ALA A 50 15.32 -1.48 -8.30
C ALA A 50 15.12 -1.88 -9.78
N ILE A 51 14.47 -3.01 -10.04
CA ILE A 51 14.22 -3.49 -11.41
C ILE A 51 13.20 -2.63 -12.14
N ASN A 52 12.11 -2.24 -11.45
CA ASN A 52 11.01 -1.54 -12.10
C ASN A 52 11.19 -0.02 -12.14
N ALA A 53 12.03 0.55 -11.27
CA ALA A 53 12.28 1.98 -11.15
C ALA A 53 10.99 2.83 -11.25
N PRO A 54 10.05 2.66 -10.30
CA PRO A 54 8.81 3.43 -10.30
C PRO A 54 9.05 4.91 -10.00
N ASP A 55 8.35 5.80 -10.70
CA ASP A 55 8.35 7.23 -10.41
C ASP A 55 7.45 7.50 -9.20
N ARG A 56 8.06 7.89 -8.09
CA ARG A 56 7.34 8.21 -6.84
C ARG A 56 6.28 9.31 -6.99
N ASN A 57 6.39 10.17 -8.01
CA ASN A 57 5.45 11.25 -8.25
C ASN A 57 4.26 10.83 -9.13
N ASP A 58 4.34 9.65 -9.76
CA ASP A 58 3.25 9.04 -10.51
C ASP A 58 2.71 7.81 -9.76
N THR A 59 1.62 8.02 -9.01
CA THR A 59 1.02 6.94 -8.22
C THR A 59 0.48 5.79 -9.09
N ILE A 60 0.08 6.07 -10.33
CA ILE A 60 -0.39 5.03 -11.26
C ILE A 60 0.80 4.18 -11.69
N ASP A 61 1.95 4.79 -12.00
CA ASP A 61 3.20 4.09 -12.32
C ASP A 61 3.66 3.21 -11.15
N VAL A 62 3.62 3.72 -9.92
CA VAL A 62 3.96 2.94 -8.70
C VAL A 62 3.04 1.72 -8.55
N LEU A 63 1.73 1.91 -8.64
CA LEU A 63 0.75 0.82 -8.54
C LEU A 63 0.94 -0.22 -9.64
N ALA A 64 1.22 0.22 -10.87
CA ALA A 64 1.40 -0.66 -12.02
C ALA A 64 2.70 -1.49 -11.94
N LYS A 65 3.77 -0.91 -11.39
CA LYS A 65 5.11 -1.53 -11.34
C LYS A 65 5.35 -2.42 -10.12
N VAL A 66 4.93 -1.97 -8.93
CA VAL A 66 5.27 -2.64 -7.66
C VAL A 66 4.05 -2.85 -6.75
N GLY A 67 2.86 -2.44 -7.18
CA GLY A 67 1.61 -2.69 -6.48
C GLY A 67 1.01 -4.05 -6.79
N GLY A 68 -0.31 -4.11 -6.80
CA GLY A 68 -1.09 -5.30 -7.07
C GLY A 68 -2.53 -4.95 -7.45
N PHE A 69 -3.25 -5.90 -8.03
CA PHE A 69 -4.65 -5.69 -8.44
C PHE A 69 -5.57 -5.37 -7.27
N ASP A 70 -5.27 -5.91 -6.09
CA ASP A 70 -5.98 -5.60 -4.84
C ASP A 70 -5.80 -4.15 -4.40
N LEU A 71 -4.57 -3.63 -4.39
CA LEU A 71 -4.28 -2.23 -4.10
C LEU A 71 -4.92 -1.30 -5.14
N ALA A 72 -4.82 -1.62 -6.43
CA ALA A 72 -5.42 -0.84 -7.49
C ALA A 72 -6.96 -0.81 -7.38
N ALA A 73 -7.59 -1.97 -7.10
CA ALA A 73 -9.03 -2.06 -6.91
C ALA A 73 -9.50 -1.26 -5.69
N MET A 74 -8.81 -1.34 -4.55
CA MET A 74 -9.16 -0.54 -3.37
C MET A 74 -8.94 0.95 -3.58
N CYS A 75 -7.85 1.35 -4.25
CA CYS A 75 -7.61 2.74 -4.64
C CYS A 75 -8.77 3.27 -5.49
N GLY A 76 -9.20 2.50 -6.49
CA GLY A 76 -10.37 2.82 -7.32
C GLY A 76 -11.67 2.88 -6.52
N ALA A 77 -11.87 1.98 -5.55
CA ALA A 77 -13.04 2.01 -4.67
C ALA A 77 -13.10 3.28 -3.80
N PHE A 78 -11.95 3.73 -3.27
CA PHE A 78 -11.89 4.99 -2.52
C PHE A 78 -12.16 6.21 -3.40
N LEU A 79 -11.59 6.24 -4.61
CA LEU A 79 -11.90 7.28 -5.60
C LEU A 79 -13.39 7.29 -5.96
N GLY A 80 -13.99 6.12 -6.18
CA GLY A 80 -15.42 5.98 -6.48
C GLY A 80 -16.33 6.39 -5.32
N ALA A 81 -15.93 6.08 -4.08
CA ALA A 81 -16.65 6.53 -2.89
C ALA A 81 -16.66 8.06 -2.77
N ALA A 82 -15.50 8.70 -2.98
CA ALA A 82 -15.40 10.16 -3.00
C ALA A 82 -16.24 10.77 -4.14
N ALA A 83 -16.14 10.23 -5.35
CA ALA A 83 -16.92 10.67 -6.51
C ALA A 83 -18.44 10.57 -6.29
N THR A 84 -18.89 9.60 -5.49
CA THR A 84 -20.30 9.40 -5.12
C THR A 84 -20.69 10.06 -3.80
N ARG A 85 -19.76 10.81 -3.19
CA ARG A 85 -19.91 11.49 -1.89
C ARG A 85 -20.31 10.57 -0.74
N ARG A 86 -19.76 9.35 -0.72
CA ARG A 86 -20.05 8.34 0.30
C ARG A 86 -18.84 8.14 1.20
N PRO A 87 -19.03 8.05 2.53
CA PRO A 87 -17.94 7.68 3.42
C PRO A 87 -17.52 6.23 3.13
N VAL A 88 -16.23 5.96 3.28
CA VAL A 88 -15.64 4.63 3.09
C VAL A 88 -14.62 4.37 4.19
N VAL A 89 -14.68 3.15 4.73
CA VAL A 89 -13.89 2.76 5.90
C VAL A 89 -12.56 2.15 5.45
N ILE A 90 -11.47 2.63 6.03
CA ILE A 90 -10.12 2.05 5.92
C ILE A 90 -10.02 0.94 6.96
N ASP A 91 -9.56 -0.23 6.54
CA ASP A 91 -9.35 -1.41 7.37
C ASP A 91 -7.95 -1.37 8.02
N GLY A 92 -7.02 -2.25 7.62
CA GLY A 92 -5.62 -2.27 8.09
C GLY A 92 -4.60 -1.68 7.08
N LEU A 93 -3.32 -2.02 7.26
CA LEU A 93 -2.17 -1.51 6.48
C LEU A 93 -2.44 -1.47 4.97
N ILE A 94 -2.86 -2.59 4.37
CA ILE A 94 -2.97 -2.71 2.91
C ILE A 94 -4.01 -1.72 2.36
N SER A 95 -5.14 -1.59 3.05
CA SER A 95 -6.16 -0.60 2.71
C SER A 95 -5.71 0.84 2.98
N ALA A 96 -4.87 1.08 3.99
CA ALA A 96 -4.28 2.39 4.26
C ALA A 96 -3.30 2.80 3.16
N VAL A 97 -2.49 1.88 2.63
CA VAL A 97 -1.62 2.11 1.47
C VAL A 97 -2.46 2.43 0.22
N ALA A 98 -3.52 1.68 -0.04
CA ALA A 98 -4.44 2.00 -1.15
C ALA A 98 -5.14 3.37 -0.97
N ALA A 99 -5.44 3.76 0.27
CA ALA A 99 -6.00 5.07 0.59
C ALA A 99 -4.97 6.20 0.37
N LEU A 100 -3.70 5.98 0.72
CA LEU A 100 -2.60 6.88 0.38
C LEU A 100 -2.50 7.08 -1.14
N CYS A 101 -2.58 5.99 -1.91
CA CYS A 101 -2.59 6.08 -3.37
C CYS A 101 -3.76 6.95 -3.87
N ALA A 102 -4.97 6.70 -3.37
CA ALA A 102 -6.14 7.47 -3.76
C ALA A 102 -6.00 8.96 -3.42
N CYS A 103 -5.48 9.30 -2.23
CA CYS A 103 -5.20 10.68 -1.81
C CYS A 103 -4.12 11.35 -2.67
N ARG A 104 -3.13 10.61 -3.17
CA ARG A 104 -2.11 11.16 -4.07
C ARG A 104 -2.64 11.43 -5.48
N ILE A 105 -3.54 10.59 -5.96
CA ILE A 105 -4.23 10.78 -7.25
C ILE A 105 -5.24 11.93 -7.15
N CYS A 106 -6.01 11.99 -6.06
CA CYS A 106 -7.03 13.01 -5.82
C CYS A 106 -7.09 13.37 -4.32
N PRO A 107 -6.53 14.51 -3.89
CA PRO A 107 -6.48 14.90 -2.48
C PRO A 107 -7.84 15.00 -1.79
N ASP A 108 -8.90 15.34 -2.54
CA ASP A 108 -10.27 15.47 -2.01
C ASP A 108 -10.85 14.17 -1.47
N VAL A 109 -10.29 13.01 -1.88
CA VAL A 109 -10.68 11.69 -1.34
C VAL A 109 -10.55 11.66 0.18
N ARG A 110 -9.58 12.39 0.75
CA ARG A 110 -9.32 12.42 2.20
C ARG A 110 -10.56 12.75 3.04
N ALA A 111 -11.47 13.58 2.53
CA ALA A 111 -12.67 13.98 3.25
C ALA A 111 -13.70 12.84 3.44
N TYR A 112 -13.54 11.73 2.70
CA TYR A 112 -14.48 10.60 2.70
C TYR A 112 -13.92 9.36 3.42
N LEU A 113 -12.65 9.38 3.81
CA LEU A 113 -11.97 8.25 4.42
C LEU A 113 -12.19 8.23 5.94
N VAL A 114 -12.64 7.09 6.46
CA VAL A 114 -12.85 6.87 7.90
C VAL A 114 -11.94 5.73 8.37
N PRO A 115 -10.92 5.96 9.20
CA PRO A 115 -10.09 4.88 9.73
C PRO A 115 -10.89 3.98 10.68
N SER A 116 -10.71 2.65 10.59
CA SER A 116 -11.37 1.69 11.49
C SER A 116 -10.56 1.42 12.76
N HIS A 117 -9.30 0.98 12.60
CA HIS A 117 -8.43 0.55 13.68
C HIS A 117 -6.97 0.82 13.33
N ALA A 118 -6.11 0.93 14.34
CA ALA A 118 -4.67 0.97 14.17
C ALA A 118 -4.13 -0.45 13.95
N SER A 119 -3.61 -0.72 12.75
CA SER A 119 -3.05 -2.03 12.43
C SER A 119 -1.76 -2.27 13.22
N TYR A 120 -1.52 -3.52 13.62
CA TYR A 120 -0.25 -3.93 14.26
C TYR A 120 0.90 -4.14 13.27
N GLU A 121 0.63 -4.06 11.96
CA GLU A 121 1.68 -4.17 10.95
C GLU A 121 2.61 -2.95 10.98
N ILE A 122 3.91 -3.21 10.82
CA ILE A 122 4.91 -2.15 10.65
C ILE A 122 4.63 -1.38 9.36
N GLY A 123 4.61 -0.05 9.45
CA GLY A 123 4.33 0.85 8.33
C GLY A 123 2.90 1.41 8.28
N TYR A 124 2.03 1.05 9.23
CA TYR A 124 0.73 1.72 9.43
C TYR A 124 0.94 3.10 10.07
#